data_AF-A0A1C0YBR9-F1
#
_entry.id   AF-A0A1C0YBR9-F1
#
_cell.length_a   1.000
_cell.length_b   1.000
_cell.length_c   1.000
_cell.angle_alpha   90.00
_cell.angle_beta   90.00
_cell.angle_gamma   90.00
#
_symmetry.space_group_name_H-M   'P 1'
#
loop_
_entity.id
_entity.type
_entity.pdbx_description
1 polymer ?
#
loop_
_entity_poly.entity_id
_entity_poly.type
_entity_poly.pdbx_seq_one_letter_code
_entity_poly.pdbx_strand_id
1 'polypeptide(L)'
;MADVTLGFKVSEEVKDRAKQMIEASGMSAKDWIQSAITMYESKNVGTAAPEFVTSLHELEVHTTRIHELAVHMVQQSMHLKDQAVREAYQEADRKDEIVADYQEKLREVKQQLQAVQEENAALREAYEQASTQMTDIKQARDTQQALVQELQQKVEALTDQAMAYETAKQQVVETKEAHKTALEQQAQQYEQQLLAENTRVTTITEQYEEKLTALTAQLAAREQDVQQLRHTQALAEKESDLILQQALMQQEQQFQQKLQQQMDAYHEKLFQLMTANQTTTKEVD
;
A
#
# COMPACT_ATOMS: atom_id res chain seq x y z
N MET A 1 74.34 -49.07 -104.63
CA MET A 1 75.56 -49.92 -104.62
C MET A 1 75.21 -51.18 -103.86
N ALA A 2 75.58 -52.36 -104.35
CA ALA A 2 75.33 -53.60 -103.63
C ALA A 2 76.10 -53.58 -102.29
N ASP A 3 75.43 -53.88 -101.17
CA ASP A 3 76.10 -53.98 -99.88
C ASP A 3 77.03 -55.19 -99.91
N VAL A 4 78.34 -54.93 -99.80
CA VAL A 4 79.39 -55.96 -99.76
C VAL A 4 79.86 -56.09 -98.31
N THR A 5 79.81 -57.30 -97.76
CA THR A 5 80.26 -57.55 -96.38
C THR A 5 81.75 -57.84 -96.34
N LEU A 6 82.49 -57.04 -95.57
CA LEU A 6 83.91 -57.23 -95.28
C LEU A 6 84.07 -57.55 -93.79
N GLY A 7 84.66 -58.71 -93.48
CA GLY A 7 84.85 -59.17 -92.10
C GLY A 7 86.32 -59.21 -91.71
N PHE A 8 86.67 -58.57 -90.59
CA PHE A 8 88.02 -58.58 -90.02
C PHE A 8 88.05 -59.38 -88.72
N LYS A 9 89.10 -60.19 -88.53
CA LYS A 9 89.41 -60.76 -87.21
C LYS A 9 90.26 -59.75 -86.46
N VAL A 10 89.71 -59.19 -85.39
CA VAL A 10 90.39 -58.24 -84.49
C VAL A 10 90.50 -58.84 -83.10
N SER A 11 91.43 -58.34 -82.29
CA SER A 11 91.50 -58.69 -80.87
C SER A 11 90.28 -58.15 -80.12
N GLU A 12 89.99 -58.76 -78.96
CA GLU A 12 88.85 -58.39 -78.12
C GLU A 12 88.94 -56.92 -77.64
N GLU A 13 90.14 -56.46 -77.27
CA GLU A 13 90.39 -55.06 -76.90
C GLU A 13 90.05 -54.06 -78.04
N VAL A 14 90.42 -54.39 -79.28
CA VAL A 14 90.15 -53.53 -80.44
C VAL A 14 88.66 -53.51 -80.76
N LYS A 15 87.99 -54.66 -80.64
CA LYS A 15 86.54 -54.76 -80.81
C LYS A 15 85.78 -53.90 -79.79
N ASP A 16 86.17 -53.94 -78.52
CA ASP A 16 85.49 -53.20 -77.46
C ASP A 16 85.75 -51.69 -77.57
N ARG A 17 86.98 -51.28 -77.88
CA ARG A 17 87.31 -49.87 -78.14
C ARG A 17 86.56 -49.33 -79.37
N ALA A 18 86.46 -50.11 -80.45
CA ALA A 18 85.71 -49.71 -81.64
C ALA A 18 84.20 -49.55 -81.33
N LYS A 19 83.60 -50.45 -80.55
CA LYS A 19 82.20 -50.32 -80.12
C LYS A 19 81.95 -49.04 -79.33
N GLN A 20 82.79 -48.74 -78.33
CA GLN A 20 82.66 -47.52 -77.54
C GLN A 20 82.78 -46.26 -78.41
N MET A 21 83.71 -46.25 -79.37
CA MET A 21 83.87 -45.11 -80.28
C MET A 21 82.67 -44.94 -81.24
N ILE A 22 82.09 -46.05 -81.73
CA ILE A 22 80.88 -46.01 -82.55
C ILE A 22 79.70 -45.45 -81.75
N GLU A 23 79.47 -45.97 -80.55
CA GLU A 23 78.38 -45.50 -79.67
C GLU A 23 78.52 -44.03 -79.28
N ALA A 24 79.73 -43.59 -78.92
CA ALA A 24 80.03 -42.19 -78.59
C ALA A 24 79.84 -41.24 -79.79
N SER A 25 80.04 -41.72 -81.01
CA SER A 25 79.85 -40.93 -82.23
C SER A 25 78.38 -40.77 -82.65
N GLY A 26 77.48 -41.61 -82.12
CA GLY A 26 76.07 -41.68 -82.54
C GLY A 26 75.86 -42.17 -83.99
N MET A 27 76.90 -42.64 -84.66
CA MET A 27 76.85 -43.16 -86.04
C MET A 27 76.59 -44.67 -86.08
N SER A 28 76.06 -45.17 -87.20
CA SER A 28 76.02 -46.62 -87.43
C SER A 28 77.44 -47.15 -87.63
N ALA A 29 77.68 -48.43 -87.32
CA ALA A 29 79.00 -49.05 -87.51
C ALA A 29 79.50 -48.96 -88.96
N LYS A 30 78.57 -48.98 -89.94
CA LYS A 30 78.87 -48.80 -91.37
C LYS A 30 79.39 -47.39 -91.65
N ASP A 31 78.67 -46.37 -91.19
CA ASP A 31 79.02 -44.97 -91.43
C ASP A 31 80.29 -44.57 -90.68
N TRP A 32 80.49 -45.12 -89.47
CA TRP A 32 81.69 -44.90 -88.68
C TRP A 32 82.93 -45.48 -89.37
N ILE A 33 82.87 -46.73 -89.87
CA ILE A 33 83.99 -47.34 -90.62
C ILE A 33 84.26 -46.57 -91.92
N GLN A 34 83.21 -46.16 -92.64
CA GLN A 34 83.36 -45.38 -93.88
C GLN A 34 84.01 -44.01 -93.60
N SER A 35 83.60 -43.34 -92.52
CA SER A 35 84.23 -42.10 -92.06
C SER A 35 85.69 -42.32 -91.63
N ALA A 36 86.00 -43.42 -90.94
CA ALA A 36 87.37 -43.75 -90.54
C ALA A 36 88.28 -44.05 -91.74
N ILE A 37 87.77 -44.75 -92.76
CA ILE A 37 88.49 -45.00 -94.03
C ILE A 37 88.71 -43.68 -94.77
N THR A 38 87.68 -42.84 -94.90
CA THR A 38 87.78 -41.54 -95.58
C THR A 38 88.79 -40.62 -94.86
N MET A 39 88.82 -40.65 -93.53
CA MET A 39 89.77 -39.90 -92.71
C MET A 39 91.19 -40.45 -92.77
N TYR A 40 91.36 -41.77 -92.95
CA TYR A 40 92.65 -42.39 -93.21
C TYR A 40 93.16 -42.04 -94.62
N GLU A 41 92.28 -42.06 -95.62
CA GLU A 41 92.57 -41.65 -96.99
C GLU A 41 92.95 -40.16 -97.04
N SER A 42 92.22 -39.27 -96.35
CA SER A 42 92.55 -37.84 -96.32
C SER A 42 93.90 -37.56 -95.66
N LYS A 43 94.29 -38.32 -94.62
CA LYS A 43 95.64 -38.25 -94.05
C LYS A 43 96.73 -38.74 -95.01
N ASN A 44 96.42 -39.69 -95.87
CA ASN A 44 97.33 -40.19 -96.91
C ASN A 44 97.34 -39.35 -98.20
N VAL A 45 96.40 -38.40 -98.39
CA VAL A 45 96.50 -37.41 -99.48
C VAL A 45 97.72 -36.50 -99.28
N GLY A 46 98.09 -36.21 -98.03
CA GLY A 46 99.28 -35.41 -97.69
C GLY A 46 100.62 -36.05 -98.08
N THR A 47 100.68 -37.37 -98.28
CA THR A 47 101.88 -38.08 -98.76
C THR A 47 101.95 -38.21 -100.29
N ALA A 48 100.81 -38.07 -100.99
CA ALA A 48 100.73 -38.17 -102.45
C ALA A 48 100.76 -36.81 -103.17
N ALA A 49 100.39 -35.72 -102.49
CA ALA A 49 100.39 -34.36 -103.04
C ALA A 49 100.92 -33.34 -102.00
N PRO A 50 102.25 -33.17 -101.89
CA PRO A 50 102.90 -32.33 -100.88
C PRO A 50 102.44 -30.87 -100.89
N GLU A 51 102.05 -30.34 -102.06
CA GLU A 51 101.55 -28.98 -102.21
C GLU A 51 100.27 -28.68 -101.40
N PHE A 52 99.49 -29.69 -101.00
CA PHE A 52 98.24 -29.52 -100.24
C PHE A 52 98.37 -29.79 -98.74
N VAL A 53 99.55 -30.21 -98.24
CA VAL A 53 99.78 -30.53 -96.82
C VAL A 53 99.46 -29.34 -95.92
N THR A 54 99.87 -28.14 -96.30
CA THR A 54 99.59 -26.91 -95.57
C THR A 54 98.07 -26.66 -95.47
N SER A 55 97.35 -26.79 -96.58
CA SER A 55 95.89 -26.60 -96.60
C SER A 55 95.13 -27.67 -95.80
N LEU A 56 95.61 -28.93 -95.81
CA LEU A 56 95.03 -30.00 -94.98
C LEU A 56 95.28 -29.74 -93.48
N HIS A 57 96.45 -29.21 -93.13
CA HIS A 57 96.76 -28.83 -91.75
C HIS A 57 95.90 -27.64 -91.28
N GLU A 58 95.75 -26.60 -92.12
CA GLU A 58 94.84 -25.47 -91.84
C GLU A 58 93.39 -25.94 -91.65
N LEU A 59 92.93 -26.89 -92.48
CA LEU A 59 91.60 -27.49 -92.33
C LEU A 59 91.45 -28.24 -91.00
N GLU A 60 92.46 -28.98 -90.57
CA GLU A 60 92.48 -29.68 -89.27
C GLU A 60 92.42 -28.68 -88.09
N VAL A 61 93.20 -27.60 -88.17
CA VAL A 61 93.19 -26.52 -87.17
C VAL A 61 91.81 -25.85 -87.11
N HIS A 62 91.22 -25.49 -88.25
CA HIS A 62 89.89 -24.89 -88.29
C HIS A 62 88.80 -25.85 -87.77
N THR A 63 88.89 -27.13 -88.11
CA THR A 63 87.93 -28.15 -87.63
C THR A 63 88.03 -28.33 -86.12
N THR A 64 89.25 -28.37 -85.58
CA THR A 64 89.49 -28.43 -84.12
C THR A 64 88.91 -27.20 -83.43
N ARG A 65 89.12 -26.01 -84.00
CA ARG A 65 88.58 -24.77 -83.44
C ARG A 65 87.04 -24.74 -83.47
N ILE A 66 86.42 -25.24 -84.54
CA ILE A 66 84.96 -25.36 -84.62
C ILE A 66 84.44 -26.33 -83.55
N HIS A 67 85.13 -27.45 -83.32
CA HIS A 67 84.77 -28.40 -82.28
C HIS A 67 84.86 -27.80 -80.88
N GLU A 68 85.94 -27.08 -80.55
CA GLU A 68 86.09 -26.36 -79.29
C GLU A 68 84.96 -25.35 -79.05
N LEU A 69 84.61 -24.57 -80.08
CA LEU A 69 83.51 -23.61 -80.01
C LEU A 69 82.17 -24.31 -79.78
N ALA A 70 81.91 -25.43 -80.46
CA ALA A 70 80.70 -26.22 -80.26
C ALA A 70 80.60 -26.77 -78.83
N VAL A 71 81.70 -27.32 -78.29
CA VAL A 71 81.78 -27.80 -76.90
C VAL A 71 81.52 -26.66 -75.92
N HIS A 72 82.16 -25.50 -76.10
CA HIS A 72 81.95 -24.33 -75.25
C HIS A 72 80.49 -23.83 -75.31
N MET A 73 79.88 -23.79 -76.49
CA MET A 73 78.47 -23.41 -76.65
C MET A 73 77.53 -24.38 -75.93
N VAL A 74 77.81 -25.69 -75.99
CA VAL A 74 77.04 -26.71 -75.25
C VAL A 74 77.18 -26.50 -73.75
N GLN A 75 78.41 -26.32 -73.24
CA GLN A 75 78.66 -26.07 -71.82
C GLN A 75 77.98 -24.78 -71.33
N GLN A 76 78.09 -23.70 -72.10
CA GLN A 76 77.41 -22.44 -71.80
C GLN A 76 75.88 -22.62 -71.77
N SER A 77 75.32 -23.37 -72.73
CA SER A 77 73.89 -23.68 -72.74
C SER A 77 73.46 -24.50 -71.52
N MET A 78 74.26 -25.48 -71.10
CA MET A 78 74.01 -26.26 -69.88
C MET A 78 74.04 -25.37 -68.64
N HIS A 79 75.04 -24.49 -68.50
CA HIS A 79 75.12 -23.56 -67.37
C HIS A 79 73.94 -22.60 -67.30
N LEU A 80 73.51 -22.04 -68.43
CA LEU A 80 72.33 -21.16 -68.48
C LEU A 80 71.05 -21.90 -68.08
N LYS A 81 70.89 -23.16 -68.51
CA LYS A 81 69.76 -24.01 -68.11
C LYS A 81 69.79 -24.31 -66.63
N ASP A 82 70.93 -24.72 -66.09
CA ASP A 82 71.09 -25.02 -64.66
C ASP A 82 70.82 -23.79 -63.79
N GLN A 83 71.28 -22.61 -64.23
CA GLN A 83 70.99 -21.35 -63.56
C GLN A 83 69.49 -21.03 -63.58
N ALA A 84 68.83 -21.09 -64.75
CA ALA A 84 67.40 -20.83 -64.88
C ALA A 84 66.56 -21.80 -64.03
N VAL A 85 66.96 -23.08 -63.97
CA VAL A 85 66.31 -24.09 -63.12
C VAL A 85 66.49 -23.76 -61.64
N ARG A 86 67.70 -23.38 -61.20
CA ARG A 86 67.93 -22.97 -59.80
C ARG A 86 67.14 -21.73 -59.42
N GLU A 87 67.11 -20.72 -60.27
CA GLU A 87 66.34 -19.50 -60.03
C GLU A 87 64.83 -19.81 -59.95
N ALA A 88 64.32 -20.70 -60.82
CA ALA A 88 62.93 -21.13 -60.76
C ALA A 88 62.59 -21.89 -59.46
N TYR A 89 63.47 -22.77 -58.98
CA TYR A 89 63.28 -23.45 -57.70
C TYR A 89 63.32 -22.48 -56.51
N GLN A 90 64.28 -21.55 -56.47
CA GLN A 90 64.36 -20.55 -55.41
C GLN A 90 63.11 -19.65 -55.37
N GLU A 91 62.57 -19.28 -56.54
CA GLU A 91 61.36 -18.50 -56.62
C GLU A 91 60.11 -19.30 -56.23
N ALA A 92 60.08 -20.61 -56.54
CA ALA A 92 59.02 -21.51 -56.07
C ALA A 92 59.04 -21.64 -54.55
N ASP A 93 60.20 -21.89 -53.95
CA ASP A 93 60.37 -22.02 -52.50
C ASP A 93 59.92 -20.73 -51.77
N ARG A 94 60.31 -19.56 -52.28
CA ARG A 94 59.86 -18.27 -51.72
C ARG A 94 58.34 -18.09 -51.80
N LYS A 95 57.72 -18.51 -52.90
CA LYS A 95 56.26 -18.43 -53.06
C LYS A 95 55.56 -19.39 -52.10
N ASP A 96 56.09 -20.59 -51.90
CA ASP A 96 55.54 -21.55 -50.96
C ASP A 96 55.64 -21.05 -49.51
N GLU A 97 56.76 -20.42 -49.13
CA GLU A 97 56.91 -19.76 -47.83
C GLU A 97 55.87 -18.64 -47.62
N ILE A 98 55.66 -17.79 -48.63
CA ILE A 98 54.66 -16.71 -48.57
C ILE A 98 53.25 -17.27 -48.47
N VAL A 99 52.94 -18.33 -49.23
CA VAL A 99 51.63 -18.99 -49.18
C VAL A 99 51.39 -19.60 -47.79
N ALA A 100 52.40 -20.23 -47.19
CA ALA A 100 52.30 -20.77 -45.85
C ALA A 100 52.05 -19.67 -44.79
N ASP A 101 52.78 -18.57 -44.84
CA ASP A 101 52.59 -17.41 -43.96
C ASP A 101 51.17 -16.81 -44.09
N TYR A 102 50.67 -16.65 -45.32
CA TYR A 102 49.29 -16.18 -45.52
C TYR A 102 48.23 -17.17 -45.04
N GLN A 103 48.45 -18.48 -45.20
CA GLN A 103 47.53 -19.49 -44.68
C GLN A 103 47.48 -19.48 -43.15
N GLU A 104 48.63 -19.29 -42.49
CA GLU A 104 48.70 -19.16 -41.05
C GLU A 104 47.97 -17.90 -40.55
N LYS A 105 48.26 -16.74 -41.16
CA LYS A 105 47.57 -15.48 -40.84
C LYS A 105 46.06 -15.57 -41.08
N LEU A 106 45.63 -16.23 -42.17
CA LEU A 106 44.21 -16.44 -42.44
C LEU A 106 43.55 -17.31 -41.37
N ARG A 107 44.25 -18.35 -40.88
CA ARG A 107 43.76 -19.20 -39.81
C ARG A 107 43.62 -18.42 -38.50
N GLU A 108 44.62 -17.60 -38.15
CA GLU A 108 44.61 -16.76 -36.96
C GLU A 108 43.46 -15.75 -36.99
N VAL A 109 43.31 -15.01 -38.10
CA VAL A 109 42.22 -14.03 -38.27
C VAL A 109 40.85 -14.71 -38.19
N LYS A 110 40.69 -15.91 -38.76
CA LYS A 110 39.43 -16.67 -38.63
C LYS A 110 39.13 -17.05 -37.17
N GLN A 111 40.14 -17.46 -36.41
CA GLN A 111 39.97 -17.77 -34.98
C GLN A 111 39.61 -16.52 -34.17
N GLN A 112 40.28 -15.40 -34.41
CA GLN A 112 39.96 -14.12 -33.77
C GLN A 112 38.54 -13.65 -34.12
N LEU A 113 38.15 -13.76 -35.40
CA LEU A 113 36.80 -13.41 -35.84
C LEU A 113 35.73 -14.26 -35.15
N GLN A 114 35.97 -15.56 -35.03
CA GLN A 114 35.04 -16.46 -34.34
C GLN A 114 34.93 -16.10 -32.84
N ALA A 115 36.05 -15.84 -32.16
CA ALA A 115 36.04 -15.43 -30.76
C ALA A 115 35.26 -14.13 -30.55
N VAL A 116 35.46 -13.13 -31.42
CA VAL A 116 34.72 -11.86 -31.37
C VAL A 116 33.23 -12.07 -31.65
N GLN A 117 32.86 -12.98 -32.56
CA GLN A 117 31.46 -13.30 -32.83
C GLN A 117 30.78 -13.95 -31.61
N GLU A 118 31.45 -14.87 -30.94
CA GLU A 118 30.98 -15.51 -29.71
C GLU A 118 30.82 -14.48 -28.57
N GLU A 119 31.79 -13.58 -28.39
CA GLU A 119 31.72 -12.49 -27.42
C GLU A 119 30.56 -11.53 -27.74
N ASN A 120 30.35 -11.18 -29.01
CA ASN A 120 29.26 -10.30 -29.42
C ASN A 120 27.89 -10.94 -29.17
N ALA A 121 27.76 -12.25 -29.39
CA ALA A 121 26.55 -12.99 -29.10
C ALA A 121 26.25 -12.99 -27.59
N ALA A 122 27.26 -13.27 -26.75
CA ALA A 122 27.12 -13.22 -25.30
C ALA A 122 26.75 -11.81 -24.79
N LEU A 123 27.36 -10.76 -25.35
CA LEU A 123 27.03 -9.37 -25.01
C LEU A 123 25.60 -9.00 -25.38
N ARG A 124 25.09 -9.48 -26.53
CA ARG A 124 23.69 -9.24 -26.93
C ARG A 124 22.72 -9.93 -25.98
N GLU A 125 22.99 -11.16 -25.60
CA GLU A 125 22.16 -11.89 -24.63
C GLU A 125 22.15 -11.18 -23.27
N ALA A 126 23.33 -10.77 -22.77
CA ALA A 126 23.43 -10.00 -21.53
C ALA A 126 22.68 -8.67 -21.59
N TYR A 127 22.75 -7.97 -22.73
CA TYR A 127 22.00 -6.73 -22.95
C TYR A 127 20.48 -6.96 -22.93
N GLU A 128 20.00 -8.01 -23.57
CA GLU A 128 18.58 -8.35 -23.61
C GLU A 128 18.05 -8.75 -22.22
N GLN A 129 18.82 -9.52 -21.45
CA GLN A 129 18.52 -9.83 -20.06
C GLN A 129 18.48 -8.56 -19.19
N ALA A 130 19.47 -7.67 -19.32
CA ALA A 130 19.49 -6.41 -18.58
C ALA A 130 18.32 -5.49 -18.94
N SER A 131 17.94 -5.42 -20.23
CA SER A 131 16.79 -4.65 -20.70
C SER A 131 15.46 -5.18 -20.13
N THR A 132 15.33 -6.51 -20.05
CA THR A 132 14.17 -7.15 -19.45
C THR A 132 14.08 -6.83 -17.95
N GLN A 133 15.19 -6.98 -17.20
CA GLN A 133 15.25 -6.62 -15.78
C GLN A 133 14.93 -5.14 -15.54
N MET A 134 15.41 -4.23 -16.40
CA MET A 134 15.11 -2.81 -16.34
C MET A 134 13.60 -2.54 -16.48
N THR A 135 12.94 -3.29 -17.37
CA THR A 135 11.49 -3.20 -17.60
C THR A 135 10.71 -3.68 -16.37
N ASP A 136 11.12 -4.81 -15.78
CA ASP A 136 10.50 -5.37 -14.57
C ASP A 136 10.65 -4.41 -13.37
N ILE A 137 11.84 -3.85 -13.17
CA ILE A 137 12.11 -2.86 -12.12
C ILE A 137 11.23 -1.62 -12.32
N LYS A 138 11.05 -1.16 -13.56
CA LYS A 138 10.19 -0.02 -13.86
C LYS A 138 8.73 -0.31 -13.52
N GLN A 139 8.21 -1.48 -13.90
CA GLN A 139 6.85 -1.90 -13.55
C GLN A 139 6.65 -2.03 -12.03
N ALA A 140 7.63 -2.60 -11.32
CA ALA A 140 7.60 -2.71 -9.86
C ALA A 140 7.59 -1.32 -9.20
N ARG A 141 8.41 -0.39 -9.69
CA ARG A 141 8.45 1.00 -9.22
C ARG A 141 7.13 1.72 -9.46
N ASP A 142 6.52 1.57 -10.64
CA ASP A 142 5.23 2.18 -10.97
C ASP A 142 4.12 1.64 -10.04
N THR A 143 4.13 0.33 -9.77
CA THR A 143 3.21 -0.32 -8.82
C THR A 143 3.41 0.20 -7.40
N GLN A 144 4.66 0.33 -6.95
CA GLN A 144 4.98 0.85 -5.63
C GLN A 144 4.58 2.33 -5.49
N GLN A 145 4.73 3.12 -6.56
CA GLN A 145 4.29 4.51 -6.56
C GLN A 145 2.76 4.63 -6.48
N ALA A 146 2.01 3.77 -7.18
CA ALA A 146 0.55 3.71 -7.07
C ALA A 146 0.12 3.34 -5.64
N LEU A 147 0.79 2.36 -5.01
CA LEU A 147 0.51 1.97 -3.62
C LEU A 147 0.79 3.12 -2.65
N VAL A 148 1.89 3.85 -2.82
CA VAL A 148 2.21 5.02 -1.98
C VAL A 148 1.13 6.08 -2.10
N GLN A 149 0.62 6.35 -3.30
CA GLN A 149 -0.49 7.31 -3.50
C GLN A 149 -1.78 6.85 -2.82
N GLU A 150 -2.12 5.56 -2.91
CA GLU A 150 -3.30 5.01 -2.22
C GLU A 150 -3.16 5.13 -0.69
N LEU A 151 -1.97 4.85 -0.16
CA LEU A 151 -1.70 4.99 1.28
C LEU A 151 -1.77 6.45 1.73
N GLN A 152 -1.26 7.39 0.93
CA GLN A 152 -1.39 8.83 1.21
C GLN A 152 -2.86 9.25 1.28
N GLN A 153 -3.67 8.87 0.29
CA GLN A 153 -5.11 9.16 0.28
C GLN A 153 -5.83 8.55 1.49
N LYS A 154 -5.48 7.31 1.87
CA LYS A 154 -6.05 6.66 3.07
C LYS A 154 -5.66 7.38 4.35
N VAL A 155 -4.41 7.85 4.46
CA VAL A 155 -3.95 8.61 5.63
C VAL A 155 -4.66 9.96 5.73
N GLU A 156 -4.83 10.66 4.61
CA GLU A 156 -5.61 11.91 4.55
C GLU A 156 -7.06 11.67 4.99
N ALA A 157 -7.73 10.67 4.43
CA ALA A 157 -9.11 10.34 4.80
C ALA A 157 -9.26 9.95 6.29
N LEU A 158 -8.31 9.20 6.84
CA LEU A 158 -8.31 8.85 8.27
C LEU A 158 -8.06 10.07 9.16
N THR A 159 -7.23 11.01 8.70
CA THR A 159 -6.96 12.26 9.41
C THR A 159 -8.19 13.15 9.42
N ASP A 160 -8.88 13.28 8.28
CA ASP A 160 -10.16 13.99 8.19
C ASP A 160 -11.22 13.36 9.10
N GLN A 161 -11.32 12.03 9.11
CA GLN A 161 -12.24 11.32 9.99
C GLN A 161 -11.91 11.53 11.47
N ALA A 162 -10.62 11.53 11.84
CA ALA A 162 -10.18 11.80 13.21
C ALA A 162 -10.52 13.24 13.65
N MET A 163 -10.31 14.22 12.76
CA MET A 163 -10.70 15.62 13.02
C MET A 163 -12.22 15.77 13.19
N ALA A 164 -13.01 15.12 12.33
CA ALA A 164 -14.46 15.12 12.44
C ALA A 164 -14.93 14.49 13.75
N TYR A 165 -14.30 13.39 14.17
CA TYR A 165 -14.61 12.73 15.44
C TYR A 165 -14.29 13.63 16.65
N GLU A 166 -13.12 14.27 16.67
CA GLU A 166 -12.76 15.17 17.79
C GLU A 166 -13.70 16.39 17.84
N THR A 167 -14.10 16.93 16.68
CA THR A 167 -15.10 18.00 16.60
C THR A 167 -16.45 17.55 17.14
N ALA A 168 -16.93 16.37 16.73
CA ALA A 168 -18.20 15.82 17.21
C ALA A 168 -18.16 15.57 18.73
N LYS A 169 -17.04 15.04 19.23
CA LYS A 169 -16.82 14.83 20.67
C LYS A 169 -16.87 16.16 21.43
N GLN A 170 -16.23 17.20 20.91
CA GLN A 170 -16.27 18.55 21.49
C GLN A 170 -17.71 19.10 21.52
N GLN A 171 -18.46 18.96 20.43
CA GLN A 171 -19.88 19.36 20.37
C GLN A 171 -20.76 18.59 21.36
N VAL A 172 -20.50 17.29 21.57
CA VAL A 172 -21.21 16.49 22.59
C VAL A 172 -20.92 17.00 24.00
N VAL A 173 -19.67 17.37 24.30
CA VAL A 173 -19.33 17.97 25.59
C VAL A 173 -20.04 19.30 25.77
N GLU A 174 -19.98 20.18 24.76
CA GLU A 174 -20.64 21.50 24.79
C GLU A 174 -22.16 21.40 24.96
N THR A 175 -22.82 20.52 24.19
CA THR A 175 -24.26 20.30 24.30
C THR A 175 -24.65 19.68 25.65
N LYS A 176 -23.83 18.79 26.21
CA LYS A 176 -24.07 18.22 27.54
C LYS A 176 -23.97 19.28 28.64
N GLU A 177 -22.96 20.15 28.59
CA GLU A 177 -22.84 21.26 29.54
C GLU A 177 -23.99 22.26 29.36
N ALA A 178 -24.34 22.64 28.13
CA ALA A 178 -25.47 23.52 27.86
C ALA A 178 -26.80 22.93 28.37
N HIS A 179 -27.03 21.63 28.17
CA HIS A 179 -28.21 20.95 28.67
C HIS A 179 -28.24 20.89 30.19
N LYS A 180 -27.09 20.63 30.84
CA LYS A 180 -26.96 20.66 32.30
C LYS A 180 -27.31 22.05 32.85
N THR A 181 -26.76 23.12 32.27
CA THR A 181 -27.08 24.49 32.68
C THR A 181 -28.57 24.81 32.47
N ALA A 182 -29.17 24.39 31.35
CA ALA A 182 -30.59 24.57 31.11
C ALA A 182 -31.46 23.84 32.15
N LEU A 183 -31.07 22.62 32.54
CA LEU A 183 -31.76 21.83 33.55
C LEU A 183 -31.66 22.48 34.94
N GLU A 184 -30.48 23.01 35.30
CA GLU A 184 -30.26 23.77 36.54
C GLU A 184 -31.12 25.04 36.57
N GLN A 185 -31.21 25.78 35.45
CA GLN A 185 -32.09 26.95 35.35
C GLN A 185 -33.58 26.58 35.49
N GLN A 186 -34.01 25.49 34.84
CA GLN A 186 -35.39 25.00 34.96
C GLN A 186 -35.71 24.55 36.38
N ALA A 187 -34.77 23.86 37.05
CA ALA A 187 -34.91 23.47 38.44
C ALA A 187 -35.06 24.68 39.37
N GLN A 188 -34.23 25.72 39.17
CA GLN A 188 -34.35 26.98 39.91
C GLN A 188 -35.70 27.68 39.68
N GLN A 189 -36.20 27.68 38.45
CA GLN A 189 -37.52 28.25 38.14
C GLN A 189 -38.64 27.48 38.86
N TYR A 190 -38.60 26.14 38.86
CA TYR A 190 -39.58 25.35 39.61
C TYR A 190 -39.48 25.56 41.11
N GLU A 191 -38.27 25.68 41.66
CA GLU A 191 -38.06 25.97 43.08
C GLU A 191 -38.64 27.34 43.47
N GLN A 192 -38.44 28.37 42.63
CA GLN A 192 -39.06 29.68 42.84
C GLN A 192 -40.58 29.64 42.75
N GLN A 193 -41.15 28.91 41.78
CA GLN A 193 -42.60 28.72 41.66
C GLN A 193 -43.18 28.00 42.88
N LEU A 194 -42.49 26.95 43.35
CA LEU A 194 -42.91 26.17 44.52
C LEU A 194 -42.84 27.01 45.79
N LEU A 195 -41.80 27.84 45.96
CA LEU A 195 -41.70 28.81 47.05
C LEU A 195 -42.85 29.83 47.00
N ALA A 196 -43.14 30.38 45.83
CA ALA A 196 -44.23 31.35 45.65
C ALA A 196 -45.60 30.73 45.97
N GLU A 197 -45.87 29.51 45.51
CA GLU A 197 -47.10 28.81 45.85
C GLU A 197 -47.17 28.42 47.33
N ASN A 198 -46.07 27.98 47.93
CA ASN A 198 -46.04 27.67 49.36
C ASN A 198 -46.31 28.92 50.20
N THR A 199 -45.75 30.07 49.79
CA THR A 199 -46.05 31.37 50.41
C THR A 199 -47.54 31.70 50.26
N ARG A 200 -48.11 31.52 49.07
CA ARG A 200 -49.55 31.74 48.83
C ARG A 200 -50.43 30.84 49.70
N VAL A 201 -50.11 29.55 49.78
CA VAL A 201 -50.81 28.59 50.64
C VAL A 201 -50.69 28.99 52.12
N THR A 202 -49.52 29.41 52.56
CA THR A 202 -49.30 29.88 53.94
C THR A 202 -50.18 31.09 54.24
N THR A 203 -50.18 32.11 53.38
CA THR A 203 -51.04 33.30 53.54
C THR A 203 -52.53 32.94 53.53
N ILE A 204 -52.96 32.03 52.65
CA ILE A 204 -54.35 31.55 52.64
C ILE A 204 -54.68 30.82 53.94
N THR A 205 -53.77 30.00 54.46
CA THR A 205 -53.95 29.27 55.72
C THR A 205 -54.08 30.23 56.88
N GLU A 206 -53.21 31.23 56.99
CA GLU A 206 -53.27 32.30 57.99
C GLU A 206 -54.62 33.05 57.92
N GLN A 207 -55.08 33.42 56.71
CA GLN A 207 -56.39 34.06 56.53
C GLN A 207 -57.57 33.16 56.97
N TYR A 208 -57.48 31.86 56.74
CA TYR A 208 -58.50 30.91 57.21
C TYR A 208 -58.45 30.70 58.73
N GLU A 209 -57.27 30.68 59.33
CA GLU A 209 -57.09 30.63 60.79
C GLU A 209 -57.63 31.89 61.49
N GLU A 210 -57.37 33.07 60.92
CA GLU A 210 -57.96 34.34 61.40
C GLU A 210 -59.50 34.31 61.30
N LYS A 211 -60.04 33.80 60.19
CA LYS A 211 -61.50 33.64 60.06
C LYS A 211 -62.05 32.62 61.07
N LEU A 212 -61.36 31.50 61.29
CA LEU A 212 -61.75 30.48 62.25
C LEU A 212 -61.76 31.03 63.68
N THR A 213 -60.72 31.76 64.07
CA THR A 213 -60.64 32.39 65.39
C THR A 213 -61.72 33.46 65.58
N ALA A 214 -61.97 34.31 64.56
CA ALA A 214 -63.05 35.28 64.59
C ALA A 214 -64.44 34.62 64.70
N LEU A 215 -64.68 33.54 63.96
CA LEU A 215 -65.95 32.80 63.99
C LEU A 215 -66.13 32.08 65.34
N THR A 216 -65.05 31.52 65.90
CA THR A 216 -65.06 30.88 67.22
C THR A 216 -65.35 31.91 68.32
N ALA A 217 -64.76 33.10 68.23
CA ALA A 217 -65.06 34.20 69.15
C ALA A 217 -66.51 34.68 69.04
N GLN A 218 -67.06 34.76 67.82
CA GLN A 218 -68.49 35.06 67.62
C GLN A 218 -69.41 33.99 68.21
N LEU A 219 -69.07 32.71 68.05
CA LEU A 219 -69.83 31.61 68.65
C LEU A 219 -69.81 31.68 70.18
N ALA A 220 -68.64 31.91 70.78
CA ALA A 220 -68.49 32.06 72.23
C ALA A 220 -69.29 33.27 72.77
N ALA A 221 -69.24 34.42 72.07
CA ALA A 221 -70.04 35.59 72.43
C ALA A 221 -71.55 35.29 72.36
N ARG A 222 -71.99 34.60 71.31
CA ARG A 222 -73.40 34.21 71.16
C ARG A 222 -73.84 33.18 72.20
N GLU A 223 -72.97 32.25 72.59
CA GLU A 223 -73.24 31.32 73.70
C GLU A 223 -73.38 32.07 75.02
N GLN A 224 -72.54 33.07 75.27
CA GLN A 224 -72.65 33.93 76.45
C GLN A 224 -73.95 34.73 76.45
N ASP A 225 -74.36 35.30 75.32
CA ASP A 225 -75.65 35.98 75.17
C ASP A 225 -76.83 35.04 75.45
N VAL A 226 -76.78 33.80 74.94
CA VAL A 226 -77.79 32.77 75.21
C VAL A 226 -77.85 32.42 76.70
N GLN A 227 -76.70 32.32 77.38
CA GLN A 227 -76.67 32.10 78.83
C GLN A 227 -77.25 33.27 79.62
N GLN A 228 -76.95 34.52 79.23
CA GLN A 228 -77.53 35.71 79.85
C GLN A 228 -79.04 35.78 79.65
N LEU A 229 -79.55 35.46 78.46
CA LEU A 229 -80.98 35.36 78.16
C LEU A 229 -81.68 34.29 79.00
N ARG A 230 -81.05 33.12 79.17
CA ARG A 230 -81.57 32.07 80.07
C ARG A 230 -81.62 32.53 81.53
N HIS A 231 -80.61 33.26 81.99
CA HIS A 231 -80.58 33.79 83.36
C HIS A 231 -81.66 34.86 83.58
N THR A 232 -81.88 35.75 82.61
CA THR A 232 -82.94 36.77 82.67
C THR A 232 -84.34 36.15 82.59
N GLN A 233 -84.56 35.12 81.77
CA GLN A 233 -85.82 34.37 81.79
C GLN A 233 -86.09 33.71 83.14
N ALA A 234 -85.08 33.07 83.75
CA ALA A 234 -85.22 32.46 85.08
C ALA A 234 -85.51 33.48 86.19
N LEU A 235 -84.98 34.70 86.08
CA LEU A 235 -85.30 35.81 86.98
C LEU A 235 -86.74 36.31 86.78
N ALA A 236 -87.19 36.44 85.54
CA ALA A 236 -88.57 36.84 85.23
C ALA A 236 -89.61 35.80 85.70
N GLU A 237 -89.31 34.51 85.59
CA GLU A 237 -90.13 33.43 86.16
C GLU A 237 -90.22 33.55 87.69
N LYS A 238 -89.08 33.82 88.37
CA LYS A 238 -89.08 34.07 89.82
C LYS A 238 -89.86 35.31 90.23
N GLU A 239 -89.79 36.40 89.47
CA GLU A 239 -90.58 37.61 89.75
C GLU A 239 -92.08 37.34 89.55
N SER A 240 -92.46 36.59 88.51
CA SER A 240 -93.84 36.17 88.28
C SER A 240 -94.37 35.30 89.44
N ASP A 241 -93.57 34.36 89.93
CA ASP A 241 -93.93 33.54 91.10
C ASP A 241 -94.08 34.37 92.38
N LEU A 242 -93.23 35.39 92.57
CA LEU A 242 -93.30 36.29 93.73
C LEU A 242 -94.58 37.14 93.70
N ILE A 243 -94.97 37.62 92.52
CA ILE A 243 -96.22 38.38 92.32
C ILE A 243 -97.43 37.49 92.62
N LEU A 244 -97.41 36.23 92.15
CA LEU A 244 -98.46 35.27 92.46
C LEU A 244 -98.56 35.00 93.97
N GLN A 245 -97.41 34.90 94.65
CA GLN A 245 -97.34 34.69 96.09
C GLN A 245 -97.86 35.90 96.89
N GLN A 246 -97.57 37.13 96.45
CA GLN A 246 -98.11 38.35 97.05
C GLN A 246 -99.63 38.47 96.86
N ALA A 247 -100.16 38.07 95.71
CA ALA A 247 -101.61 38.07 95.45
C ALA A 247 -102.37 37.08 96.36
N LEU A 248 -101.81 35.88 96.58
CA LEU A 248 -102.36 34.88 97.50
C LEU A 248 -102.39 35.40 98.95
N MET A 249 -101.32 36.08 99.39
CA MET A 249 -101.22 36.65 100.74
C MET A 249 -102.26 37.76 100.98
N GLN A 250 -102.51 38.63 99.99
CA GLN A 250 -103.56 39.63 100.08
C GLN A 250 -104.96 39.00 100.14
N GLN A 251 -105.17 37.91 99.42
CA GLN A 251 -106.43 37.15 99.47
C GLN A 251 -106.65 36.51 100.85
N GLU A 252 -105.61 35.95 101.48
CA GLU A 252 -105.68 35.43 102.86
C GLU A 252 -106.01 36.51 103.89
N GLN A 253 -105.42 37.70 103.79
CA GLN A 253 -105.73 38.82 104.69
C GLN A 253 -107.19 39.28 104.57
N GLN A 254 -107.75 39.29 103.36
CA GLN A 254 -109.17 39.61 103.16
C GLN A 254 -110.11 38.55 103.76
N PHE A 255 -109.72 37.27 103.71
CA PHE A 255 -110.47 36.21 104.39
C PHE A 255 -110.43 36.34 105.92
N GLN A 256 -109.28 36.68 106.50
CA GLN A 256 -109.15 36.90 107.94
C GLN A 256 -109.99 38.09 108.44
N GLN A 257 -110.03 39.20 107.70
CA GLN A 257 -110.89 40.34 108.06
C GLN A 257 -112.38 39.99 108.03
N LYS A 258 -112.83 39.20 107.05
CA LYS A 258 -114.21 38.71 107.00
C LYS A 258 -114.56 37.77 108.16
N LEU A 259 -113.60 36.95 108.60
CA LEU A 259 -113.77 36.05 109.74
C LEU A 259 -113.90 36.82 111.07
N GLN A 260 -113.09 37.89 111.24
CA GLN A 260 -113.13 38.76 112.41
C GLN A 260 -114.48 39.49 112.53
N GLN A 261 -115.00 40.03 111.42
CA GLN A 261 -116.32 40.69 111.38
C GLN A 261 -117.48 39.74 111.71
N GLN A 262 -117.37 38.46 111.34
CA GLN A 262 -118.36 37.46 111.75
C GLN A 262 -118.26 37.12 113.24
N MET A 263 -117.05 37.06 113.80
CA MET A 263 -116.84 36.82 115.24
C MET A 263 -117.41 37.94 116.12
N ASP A 264 -117.26 39.20 115.71
CA ASP A 264 -117.80 40.35 116.46
C ASP A 264 -119.35 40.36 116.44
N ALA A 265 -119.95 40.00 115.30
CA ALA A 265 -121.41 39.86 115.17
C ALA A 265 -122.02 38.72 116.01
N TYR A 266 -121.24 37.66 116.30
CA TYR A 266 -121.66 36.58 117.19
C TYR A 266 -121.55 36.94 118.68
N HIS A 267 -120.55 37.73 119.07
CA HIS A 267 -120.39 38.18 120.46
C HIS A 267 -121.48 39.17 120.89
N GLU A 268 -121.90 40.05 119.99
CA GLU A 268 -122.96 41.04 120.29
C GLU A 268 -124.35 40.38 120.43
N LYS A 269 -124.58 39.28 119.72
CA LYS A 269 -125.81 38.48 119.82
C LYS A 269 -125.87 37.62 121.11
N LEU A 270 -124.71 37.18 121.62
CA LEU A 270 -124.59 36.43 122.88
C LEU A 270 -124.80 37.29 124.12
N PHE A 271 -124.40 38.58 124.08
CA PHE A 271 -124.58 39.50 125.20
C PHE A 271 -126.05 39.92 125.39
N GLN A 272 -126.79 40.13 124.29
CA GLN A 272 -128.22 40.47 124.33
C GLN A 272 -129.12 39.32 124.82
N LEU A 273 -128.67 38.06 124.70
CA LEU A 273 -129.39 36.88 125.21
C LEU A 273 -129.16 36.62 126.71
N MET A 274 -128.07 37.11 127.31
CA MET A 274 -127.84 37.02 128.76
C MET A 274 -128.59 38.08 129.57
N THR A 275 -129.00 39.19 128.96
CA THR A 275 -129.75 40.28 129.65
C THR A 275 -131.26 40.06 129.69
N ALA A 276 -131.80 39.05 128.98
CA ALA A 276 -133.24 38.81 128.85
C ALA A 276 -133.79 37.61 129.64
N ASN A 277 -132.97 36.88 130.44
CA ASN A 277 -133.37 35.58 131.00
C ASN A 277 -133.33 35.44 132.55
N GLN A 278 -133.34 36.54 133.32
CA GLN A 278 -133.56 36.51 134.79
C GLN A 278 -134.51 37.61 135.32
N THR A 279 -135.50 38.03 134.53
CA THR A 279 -136.67 38.81 134.98
C THR A 279 -137.99 38.03 134.91
N THR A 280 -137.95 36.70 134.84
CA THR A 280 -139.15 35.84 134.86
C THR A 280 -138.90 34.55 135.62
N THR A 281 -139.02 34.60 136.96
CA THR A 281 -139.79 33.67 137.82
C THR A 281 -139.59 34.04 139.29
N LYS A 282 -140.54 34.77 139.86
CA LYS A 282 -141.13 34.42 141.15
C LYS A 282 -142.30 33.48 140.86
N GLU A 283 -142.42 32.45 141.69
CA GLU A 283 -143.58 31.57 141.92
C GLU A 283 -143.85 30.46 140.87
N VAL A 284 -143.38 29.23 141.17
CA VAL A 284 -144.18 28.21 141.89
C VAL A 284 -143.23 27.38 142.79
N ASP A 285 -143.62 27.30 144.07
CA ASP A 285 -143.03 26.65 145.27
C ASP A 285 -141.67 27.15 145.83
#